data_AF-A0A1I0S8L5-F1
#
_entry.id   AF-A0A1I0S8L5-F1
#
_cell.length_a   1.000
_cell.length_b   1.000
_cell.length_c   1.000
_cell.angle_alpha   90.00
_cell.angle_beta   90.00
_cell.angle_gamma   90.00
#
_symmetry.space_group_name_H-M   'P 1'
#
loop_
_entity.id
_entity.type
_entity.pdbx_description
1 polymer ?
#
loop_
_entity_poly.entity_id
_entity_poly.type
_entity_poly.pdbx_seq_one_letter_code
_entity_poly.pdbx_strand_id
1 'polypeptide(L)'
;MVFKRPAHRYWYPLLLVFSIILLLTGKKLYHLIFPPGEKYGIAYNTERQRLGIALLPDNWVTNDKAGETKIWYPPNRPDSGSFRSSKVVVVKSGEIVYDGDIYLRISGDRYDKLTTGYKFRDNHSWEFKYYNPSVGTKEIVITKYRADSILNSWGLKYK
;
A
#
# COMPACT_ATOMS: atom_id res chain seq x y z
N MET A 1 -31.64 60.45 -18.27
CA MET A 1 -30.52 59.53 -18.55
C MET A 1 -30.63 58.37 -17.57
N VAL A 2 -31.08 57.19 -18.01
CA VAL A 2 -31.36 56.05 -17.12
C VAL A 2 -30.17 55.10 -17.15
N PHE A 3 -29.38 55.06 -16.08
CA PHE A 3 -28.30 54.08 -15.92
C PHE A 3 -28.88 52.72 -15.52
N LYS A 4 -28.99 51.78 -16.47
CA LYS A 4 -29.19 50.36 -16.17
C LYS A 4 -27.89 49.80 -15.59
N ARG A 5 -27.89 49.48 -14.29
CA ARG A 5 -26.79 48.72 -13.66
C ARG A 5 -26.80 47.29 -14.22
N PRO A 6 -25.66 46.74 -14.69
CA PRO A 6 -25.63 45.38 -15.20
C PRO A 6 -25.76 44.37 -14.06
N ALA A 7 -26.33 43.22 -14.41
CA ALA A 7 -26.75 42.14 -13.53
C ALA A 7 -25.58 41.49 -12.76
N HIS A 8 -25.18 42.08 -11.62
CA HIS A 8 -24.21 41.51 -10.69
C HIS A 8 -24.76 40.36 -9.81
N ARG A 9 -25.94 39.81 -10.14
CA ARG A 9 -26.74 38.98 -9.22
C ARG A 9 -26.34 37.49 -9.19
N TYR A 10 -25.56 37.02 -10.16
CA TYR A 10 -25.29 35.58 -10.34
C TYR A 10 -23.82 35.16 -10.18
N TRP A 11 -22.91 36.09 -9.90
CA TRP A 11 -21.49 35.73 -9.73
C TRP A 11 -21.20 34.97 -8.45
N TYR A 12 -21.89 35.32 -7.36
CA TYR A 12 -21.76 34.64 -6.08
C TYR A 12 -22.18 33.15 -6.14
N PRO A 13 -23.36 32.78 -6.70
CA PRO A 13 -23.72 31.38 -6.83
C PRO A 13 -22.79 30.61 -7.78
N LEU A 14 -22.26 31.24 -8.84
CA LEU A 14 -21.26 30.63 -9.72
C LEU A 14 -19.95 30.33 -9.00
N LEU A 15 -19.43 31.27 -8.20
CA LEU A 15 -18.24 31.05 -7.38
C LEU A 15 -18.47 29.96 -6.32
N LEU A 16 -19.67 29.88 -5.77
CA LEU A 16 -20.04 28.89 -4.77
C LEU A 16 -20.13 27.48 -5.39
N VAL A 17 -20.76 27.34 -6.56
CA VAL A 17 -20.79 26.10 -7.34
C VAL A 17 -19.37 25.68 -7.73
N PHE A 18 -18.54 26.61 -8.23
CA PHE A 18 -17.16 26.33 -8.58
C PHE A 18 -16.34 25.87 -7.36
N SER A 19 -16.49 26.53 -6.21
CA SER A 19 -15.83 26.15 -4.95
C SER A 19 -16.27 24.77 -4.48
N ILE A 20 -17.55 24.43 -4.59
CA ILE A 20 -18.07 23.09 -4.27
C ILE A 20 -17.46 22.04 -5.20
N ILE A 21 -17.42 22.30 -6.51
CA ILE A 21 -16.80 21.39 -7.48
C ILE A 21 -15.32 21.18 -7.11
N LEU A 22 -14.57 22.26 -6.85
CA LEU A 22 -13.15 22.20 -6.48
C LEU A 22 -12.91 21.40 -5.20
N LEU A 23 -13.77 21.56 -4.18
CA LEU A 23 -13.71 20.79 -2.94
C LEU A 23 -14.00 19.31 -3.17
N LEU A 24 -14.99 18.99 -4.00
CA LEU A 24 -15.38 17.61 -4.31
C LEU A 24 -14.39 16.90 -5.23
N THR A 25 -13.78 17.62 -6.18
CA THR A 25 -12.82 17.06 -7.15
C THR A 25 -11.37 17.19 -6.71
N GLY A 26 -11.06 18.00 -5.69
CA GLY A 26 -9.69 18.30 -5.27
C GLY A 26 -8.87 17.05 -4.95
N LYS A 27 -9.46 16.06 -4.27
CA LYS A 27 -8.80 14.77 -4.01
C LYS A 27 -8.51 14.01 -5.32
N LYS A 28 -9.47 13.92 -6.24
CA LYS A 28 -9.28 13.25 -7.53
C LYS A 28 -8.24 13.97 -8.39
N LEU A 29 -8.26 15.30 -8.42
CA LEU A 29 -7.31 16.12 -9.18
C LEU A 29 -5.90 16.03 -8.59
N TYR A 30 -5.77 16.02 -7.26
CA TYR A 30 -4.51 15.79 -6.56
C TYR A 30 -3.90 14.42 -6.93
N HIS A 31 -4.71 13.36 -6.95
CA HIS A 31 -4.26 12.04 -7.36
C HIS A 31 -4.03 11.87 -8.87
N LEU A 32 -4.55 12.79 -9.70
CA LEU A 32 -4.29 12.84 -11.14
C LEU A 32 -2.97 13.54 -11.45
N ILE A 33 -2.69 14.65 -10.76
CA ILE A 33 -1.47 15.46 -10.92
C ILE A 33 -0.28 14.82 -10.22
N PHE A 34 -0.52 14.18 -9.07
CA PHE A 34 0.48 13.41 -8.32
C PHE A 34 0.00 11.96 -8.23
N PRO A 35 0.11 11.19 -9.33
CA PRO A 35 -0.22 9.79 -9.28
C PRO A 35 0.59 9.13 -8.16
N PRO A 36 -0.04 8.37 -7.27
CA PRO A 36 0.62 7.84 -6.07
C PRO A 36 1.84 6.96 -6.37
N GLY A 37 2.03 6.53 -7.63
CA GLY A 37 3.24 5.86 -8.09
C GLY A 37 4.51 6.72 -8.05
N GLU A 38 4.42 8.05 -7.92
CA GLU A 38 5.61 8.91 -7.81
C GLU A 38 6.17 9.01 -6.38
N LYS A 39 5.35 8.76 -5.35
CA LYS A 39 5.78 8.77 -3.92
C LYS A 39 5.75 7.39 -3.25
N TYR A 40 4.99 6.46 -3.81
CA TYR A 40 4.78 5.11 -3.29
C TYR A 40 5.07 4.08 -4.38
N GLY A 41 4.97 2.79 -4.06
CA GLY A 41 5.28 1.75 -5.04
C GLY A 41 6.75 1.78 -5.45
N ILE A 42 7.07 1.57 -6.72
CA ILE A 42 8.45 1.37 -7.21
C ILE A 42 9.34 2.58 -6.92
N ALA A 43 8.82 3.81 -7.02
CA ALA A 43 9.57 5.03 -6.74
C ALA A 43 10.14 5.08 -5.31
N TYR A 44 9.54 4.34 -4.36
CA TYR A 44 10.00 4.25 -2.98
C TYR A 44 11.09 3.17 -2.76
N ASN A 45 11.49 2.42 -3.80
CA ASN A 45 12.45 1.31 -3.66
C ASN A 45 13.83 1.76 -3.17
N THR A 46 14.30 2.95 -3.54
CA THR A 46 15.57 3.48 -3.02
C THR A 46 15.56 3.58 -1.49
N GLU A 47 14.44 4.05 -0.93
CA GLU A 47 14.28 4.17 0.52
C GLU A 47 14.06 2.80 1.17
N ARG A 48 13.33 1.88 0.53
CA ARG A 48 13.24 0.48 0.99
C ARG A 48 14.61 -0.17 1.10
N GLN A 49 15.48 0.04 0.11
CA GLN A 49 16.83 -0.49 0.12
C GLN A 49 17.63 0.04 1.32
N ARG A 50 17.54 1.35 1.60
CA ARG A 50 18.17 1.99 2.75
C ARG A 50 17.68 1.41 4.08
N LEU A 51 16.39 1.08 4.17
CA LEU A 51 15.75 0.54 5.37
C LEU A 51 15.83 -0.99 5.50
N GLY A 52 16.33 -1.69 4.48
CA GLY A 52 16.35 -3.17 4.43
C GLY A 52 14.96 -3.80 4.21
N ILE A 53 14.01 -3.05 3.66
CA ILE A 53 12.67 -3.53 3.26
C ILE A 53 12.78 -4.15 1.86
N ALA A 54 12.08 -5.26 1.63
CA ALA A 54 12.11 -5.93 0.33
C ALA A 54 11.54 -5.02 -0.78
N LEU A 55 12.32 -4.86 -1.85
CA LEU A 55 11.98 -4.00 -2.97
C LEU A 55 10.68 -4.45 -3.64
N LEU A 56 9.90 -3.51 -4.17
CA LEU A 56 8.74 -3.83 -4.99
C LEU A 56 9.20 -4.11 -6.43
N PRO A 57 8.92 -5.29 -6.99
CA PRO A 57 9.24 -5.56 -8.39
C PRO A 57 8.45 -4.65 -9.34
N ASP A 58 9.03 -4.34 -10.49
CA ASP A 58 8.46 -3.42 -11.48
C ASP A 58 7.23 -3.97 -12.20
N ASN A 59 7.16 -5.28 -12.35
CA ASN A 59 6.06 -6.00 -12.98
C ASN A 59 4.85 -6.22 -12.05
N TRP A 60 4.91 -5.75 -10.80
CA TRP A 60 3.79 -5.88 -9.86
C TRP A 60 2.78 -4.76 -10.06
N VAL A 61 1.50 -5.13 -10.03
CA VAL A 61 0.40 -4.22 -10.35
C VAL A 61 -0.44 -3.92 -9.10
N THR A 62 -0.98 -2.70 -9.04
CA THR A 62 -1.95 -2.31 -8.01
C THR A 62 -3.22 -1.78 -8.66
N ASN A 63 -4.36 -2.24 -8.15
CA ASN A 63 -5.67 -1.80 -8.61
C ASN A 63 -6.16 -0.58 -7.82
N ASP A 64 -5.60 -0.31 -6.63
CA ASP A 64 -6.00 0.80 -5.79
C ASP A 64 -4.98 1.94 -5.86
N LYS A 65 -5.33 2.94 -6.67
CA LYS A 65 -4.53 4.16 -6.80
C LYS A 65 -4.93 5.20 -5.76
N ALA A 66 -6.18 5.25 -5.29
CA ALA A 66 -6.65 6.38 -4.49
C ALA A 66 -6.75 6.10 -2.97
N GLY A 67 -6.86 4.84 -2.58
CA GLY A 67 -7.07 4.43 -1.19
C GLY A 67 -5.85 4.62 -0.30
N GLU A 68 -6.09 4.69 1.01
CA GLU A 68 -5.05 4.77 2.03
C GLU A 68 -4.18 3.51 2.06
N THR A 69 -4.78 2.33 1.80
CA THR A 69 -4.05 1.07 1.72
C THR A 69 -3.83 0.70 0.26
N LYS A 70 -2.58 0.59 -0.15
CA LYS A 70 -2.18 0.22 -1.50
C LYS A 70 -1.62 -1.19 -1.45
N ILE A 71 -2.15 -2.08 -2.29
CA ILE A 71 -1.70 -3.46 -2.37
C ILE A 71 -1.21 -3.73 -3.78
N TRP A 72 0.05 -4.16 -3.89
CA TRP A 72 0.64 -4.65 -5.13
C TRP A 72 0.65 -6.16 -5.12
N TYR A 73 0.39 -6.73 -6.29
CA TYR A 73 0.36 -8.16 -6.52
C TYR A 73 1.27 -8.54 -7.68
N PRO A 74 1.86 -9.74 -7.65
CA PRO A 74 2.55 -10.28 -8.80
C PRO A 74 1.55 -10.49 -9.95
N PRO A 75 2.01 -10.40 -11.21
CA PRO A 75 1.15 -10.59 -12.37
C PRO A 75 0.57 -12.00 -12.44
N ASN A 76 1.34 -12.98 -11.96
CA ASN A 76 0.94 -14.38 -11.86
C ASN A 76 0.97 -14.81 -10.39
N ARG A 77 -0.13 -15.41 -9.91
CA ARG A 77 -0.20 -16.00 -8.57
C ARG A 77 -0.19 -17.52 -8.69
N PRO A 78 0.84 -18.20 -8.18
CA PRO A 78 0.87 -19.66 -8.17
C PRO A 78 -0.23 -20.24 -7.26
N ASP A 79 -0.83 -21.36 -7.67
CA ASP A 79 -1.78 -22.13 -6.85
C ASP A 79 -1.07 -23.10 -5.89
N SER A 80 0.25 -23.23 -5.97
CA SER A 80 1.04 -24.10 -5.12
C SER A 80 2.47 -23.58 -4.92
N GLY A 81 3.18 -24.13 -3.93
CA GLY A 81 4.55 -23.75 -3.63
C GLY A 81 4.66 -22.49 -2.78
N SER A 82 5.87 -21.96 -2.68
CA SER A 82 6.19 -20.80 -1.86
C SER A 82 6.43 -19.57 -2.72
N PHE A 83 5.81 -18.45 -2.40
CA PHE A 83 5.95 -17.21 -3.15
C PHE A 83 5.62 -15.96 -2.31
N ARG A 84 6.12 -14.81 -2.76
CA ARG A 84 5.70 -13.50 -2.26
C ARG A 84 4.36 -13.15 -2.89
N SER A 85 3.31 -13.12 -2.08
CA SER A 85 1.92 -12.98 -2.53
C SER A 85 1.51 -11.54 -2.77
N SER A 86 1.93 -10.62 -1.89
CA SER A 86 1.59 -9.20 -2.04
C SER A 86 2.49 -8.29 -1.23
N LYS A 87 2.52 -7.01 -1.61
CA LYS A 87 3.13 -5.91 -0.88
C LYS A 87 2.01 -4.96 -0.47
N VAL A 88 1.98 -4.62 0.81
CA VAL A 88 0.96 -3.74 1.39
C VAL A 88 1.65 -2.48 1.88
N VAL A 89 1.20 -1.33 1.41
CA VAL A 89 1.66 -0.02 1.91
C VAL A 89 0.44 0.72 2.43
N VAL A 90 0.50 1.16 3.68
CA VAL A 90 -0.54 2.02 4.27
C VAL A 90 -0.02 3.44 4.33
N VAL A 91 -0.79 4.35 3.75
CA VAL A 91 -0.52 5.78 3.67
C VAL A 91 -1.59 6.51 4.48
N LYS A 92 -1.18 7.33 5.44
CA LYS A 92 -2.07 8.22 6.20
C LYS A 92 -1.57 9.65 6.11
N SER A 93 -2.45 10.59 5.80
CA SER A 93 -2.11 12.01 5.64
C SER A 93 -0.94 12.26 4.66
N GLY A 94 -0.81 11.44 3.62
CA GLY A 94 0.26 11.55 2.62
C GLY A 94 1.60 10.91 3.00
N GLU A 95 1.71 10.30 4.17
CA GLU A 95 2.93 9.63 4.65
C GLU A 95 2.73 8.11 4.71
N ILE A 96 3.79 7.36 4.40
CA ILE A 96 3.78 5.91 4.63
C ILE A 96 3.84 5.67 6.14
N VAL A 97 2.84 4.97 6.67
CA VAL A 97 2.82 4.55 8.08
C VAL A 97 3.17 3.07 8.25
N TYR A 98 3.04 2.28 7.17
CA TYR A 98 3.36 0.86 7.14
C TYR A 98 3.80 0.44 5.73
N ASP A 99 4.86 -0.36 5.63
CA ASP A 99 5.24 -1.09 4.41
C ASP A 99 5.51 -2.55 4.78
N GLY A 100 4.79 -3.47 4.16
CA GLY A 100 4.90 -4.89 4.47
C GLY A 100 4.76 -5.79 3.26
N ASP A 101 5.14 -7.04 3.49
CA ASP A 101 5.12 -8.13 2.54
C ASP A 101 4.40 -9.32 3.14
N ILE A 102 3.59 -9.96 2.30
CA ILE A 102 2.90 -11.20 2.63
C ILE A 102 3.49 -12.28 1.74
N TYR A 103 4.02 -13.31 2.38
CA TYR A 103 4.52 -14.53 1.76
C TYR A 103 3.55 -15.67 2.06
N LEU A 104 3.30 -16.50 1.07
CA LEU A 104 2.48 -17.69 1.19
C LEU A 104 3.30 -18.92 0.83
N ARG A 105 2.98 -20.04 1.49
CA ARG A 105 3.35 -21.37 1.06
C ARG A 105 2.10 -22.22 0.97
N ILE A 106 1.75 -22.68 -0.22
CA ILE A 106 0.56 -23.49 -0.47
C ILE A 106 0.99 -24.94 -0.76
N SER A 107 0.35 -25.89 -0.09
CA SER A 107 0.59 -27.33 -0.24
C SER A 107 -0.73 -28.09 -0.17
N GLY A 108 -1.34 -28.33 -1.33
CA GLY A 108 -2.72 -28.83 -1.42
C GLY A 108 -3.69 -27.81 -0.84
N ASP A 109 -4.62 -28.26 0.00
CA ASP A 109 -5.63 -27.40 0.64
C ASP A 109 -5.11 -26.62 1.85
N ARG A 110 -3.81 -26.71 2.15
CA ARG A 110 -3.18 -26.02 3.28
C ARG A 110 -2.34 -24.85 2.78
N TYR A 111 -2.36 -23.77 3.56
CA TYR A 111 -1.45 -22.65 3.34
C TYR A 111 -0.83 -22.17 4.64
N ASP A 112 0.43 -21.78 4.56
CA ASP A 112 1.12 -21.00 5.57
C ASP A 112 1.24 -19.56 5.09
N LYS A 113 1.21 -18.62 6.02
CA LYS A 113 1.36 -17.19 5.73
C LYS A 113 2.38 -16.57 6.66
N LEU A 114 3.33 -15.85 6.08
CA LEU A 114 4.28 -15.01 6.79
C LEU A 114 4.09 -13.57 6.35
N THR A 115 3.85 -12.69 7.32
CA THR A 115 3.81 -11.24 7.11
C THR A 115 5.07 -10.62 7.72
N THR A 116 5.81 -9.86 6.92
CA THR A 116 6.94 -9.05 7.38
C THR A 116 6.61 -7.59 7.12
N GLY A 117 6.62 -6.74 8.15
CA GLY A 117 6.21 -5.35 8.02
C GLY A 117 7.12 -4.39 8.77
N TYR A 118 7.24 -3.17 8.25
CA TYR A 118 7.93 -2.06 8.88
C TYR A 118 6.94 -0.96 9.22
N LYS A 119 6.92 -0.54 10.49
CA LYS A 119 6.04 0.52 11.01
C LYS A 119 6.83 1.81 11.17
N PHE A 120 6.42 2.85 10.43
CA PHE A 120 7.11 4.14 10.46
C PHE A 120 6.72 5.00 11.67
N ARG A 121 5.45 4.94 12.11
CA ARG A 121 4.96 5.77 13.21
C ARG A 121 5.21 5.21 14.61
N ASP A 122 5.28 3.89 14.76
CA ASP A 122 5.47 3.22 16.06
C ASP A 122 6.96 2.94 16.30
N ASN A 123 7.76 3.99 16.53
CA ASN A 123 9.19 3.91 16.83
C ASN A 123 10.05 3.20 15.77
N HIS A 124 9.67 3.26 14.48
CA HIS A 124 10.48 2.67 13.41
C HIS A 124 10.78 1.17 13.64
N SER A 125 9.72 0.39 13.90
CA SER A 125 9.83 -0.99 14.35
C SER A 125 9.44 -2.01 13.28
N TRP A 126 10.09 -3.17 13.33
CA TRP A 126 9.73 -4.33 12.53
C TRP A 126 8.65 -5.16 13.21
N GLU A 127 7.69 -5.66 12.43
CA GLU A 127 6.76 -6.71 12.84
C GLU A 127 6.90 -7.94 11.95
N PHE A 128 6.83 -9.11 12.58
CA PHE A 128 6.82 -10.40 11.89
C PHE A 128 5.67 -11.22 12.46
N LYS A 129 4.77 -11.68 11.59
CA LYS A 129 3.61 -12.47 11.98
C LYS A 129 3.55 -13.73 11.14
N TYR A 130 3.28 -14.85 11.79
CA TYR A 130 3.15 -16.14 11.14
C TYR A 130 1.77 -16.75 11.40
N TYR A 131 1.23 -17.40 10.40
CA TYR A 131 -0.02 -18.13 10.47
C TYR A 131 0.12 -19.47 9.79
N ASN A 132 -0.31 -20.52 10.50
CA ASN A 132 -0.44 -21.87 9.97
C ASN A 132 -1.71 -22.48 10.60
N PRO A 133 -2.70 -22.88 9.78
CA PRO A 133 -4.00 -23.37 10.26
C PRO A 133 -3.88 -24.69 11.05
N SER A 134 -2.78 -25.44 10.88
CA SER A 134 -2.52 -26.67 11.63
C SER A 134 -1.98 -26.39 13.04
N VAL A 135 -1.44 -25.19 13.30
CA VAL A 135 -0.91 -24.77 14.61
C VAL A 135 -1.94 -23.96 15.39
N GLY A 136 -2.80 -23.19 14.71
CA GLY A 136 -3.87 -22.43 15.35
C GLY A 136 -4.67 -21.56 14.40
N THR A 137 -5.68 -20.88 14.94
CA THR A 137 -6.63 -20.07 14.16
C THR A 137 -6.24 -18.60 14.03
N LYS A 138 -5.16 -18.16 14.68
CA LYS A 138 -4.71 -16.76 14.73
C LYS A 138 -3.25 -16.63 14.29
N GLU A 139 -2.92 -15.44 13.79
CA GLU A 139 -1.52 -15.08 13.56
C GLU A 139 -0.78 -14.96 14.90
N ILE A 140 0.45 -15.44 14.94
CA ILE A 140 1.36 -15.29 16.07
C ILE A 140 2.48 -14.32 15.71
N VAL A 141 2.87 -13.47 16.67
CA VAL A 141 4.05 -12.62 16.51
C VAL A 141 5.30 -13.47 16.69
N ILE A 142 6.25 -13.35 15.77
CA ILE A 142 7.51 -14.07 15.80
C ILE A 142 8.70 -13.12 15.75
N THR A 143 9.89 -13.63 16.04
CA THR A 143 11.13 -12.85 15.92
C THR A 143 11.60 -12.79 14.47
N LYS A 144 12.43 -11.79 14.14
CA LYS A 144 13.10 -11.69 12.84
C LYS A 144 13.82 -12.99 12.46
N TYR A 145 14.58 -13.57 13.40
CA TYR A 145 15.31 -14.82 13.17
C TYR A 145 14.40 -15.97 12.72
N ARG A 146 13.22 -16.11 13.35
CA ARG A 146 12.24 -17.13 12.94
C ARG A 146 11.66 -16.83 11.56
N ALA A 147 11.36 -15.57 11.26
CA ALA A 147 10.87 -15.17 9.93
C ALA A 147 11.91 -15.47 8.84
N ASP A 148 13.18 -15.12 9.08
CA ASP A 148 14.28 -15.43 8.17
C ASP A 148 14.43 -16.95 7.96
N SER A 149 14.35 -17.73 9.04
CA SER A 149 14.40 -19.20 8.97
C SER A 149 13.23 -19.79 8.17
N ILE A 150 12.02 -19.24 8.31
CA ILE A 150 10.85 -19.67 7.56
C ILE A 150 11.03 -19.38 6.07
N LEU A 151 11.39 -18.14 5.72
CA LEU A 151 11.65 -17.75 4.32
C LEU A 151 12.71 -18.64 3.68
N ASN A 152 13.82 -18.89 4.39
CA ASN A 152 14.88 -19.76 3.89
C ASN A 152 14.39 -21.20 3.69
N SER A 153 13.60 -21.74 4.63
CA SER A 153 13.00 -23.08 4.48
C SER A 153 12.01 -23.18 3.32
N TRP A 154 11.44 -22.05 2.91
CA TRP A 154 10.53 -21.94 1.77
C TRP A 154 11.26 -21.71 0.45
N GLY A 155 12.60 -21.61 0.47
CA GLY A 155 13.41 -21.28 -0.71
C GLY A 155 13.28 -19.82 -1.14
N LEU A 156 12.74 -18.95 -0.29
CA LEU A 156 12.56 -17.53 -0.57
C LEU A 156 13.70 -16.73 0.04
N LYS A 157 14.19 -15.74 -0.70
CA LYS A 157 15.15 -14.75 -0.22
C LYS A 157 14.48 -13.38 -0.20
N TYR A 158 14.74 -12.61 0.83
CA TYR A 158 14.50 -11.16 0.81
C TYR A 158 15.84 -10.48 0.50
N LYS A 159 16.03 -10.02 -0.74
CA LYS A 159 17.03 -9.01 -1.12
C LYS A 159 16.45 -8.19 -2.25
#